data_AF-A0A3G2G6V6-F1
#
_entry.id   AF-A0A3G2G6V6-F1
#
_cell.length_a   1.000
_cell.length_b   1.000
_cell.length_c   1.000
_cell.angle_alpha   90.00
_cell.angle_beta   90.00
_cell.angle_gamma   90.00
#
_symmetry.space_group_name_H-M   'P 1'
#
loop_
_entity.id
_entity.type
_entity.pdbx_description
1 polymer ?
#
loop_
_entity_poly.entity_id
_entity_poly.type
_entity_poly.pdbx_seq_one_letter_code
_entity_poly.pdbx_strand_id
1 'polypeptide(L)'
;MKILFNLVLLSAILCFNSRANAQNLAERNKQITEIADKINEYYIFENVASQLSKKLKSEIELKTFDNLSDAEFAKALSIYLTKNGNDLHFNVLYRPSQEDEKKPVDEKKY
;
A
#
# COMPACT_ATOMS: atom_id res chain seq x y z
N MET A 1 19.26 -16.53 35.29
CA MET A 1 18.03 -16.86 34.52
C MET A 1 17.00 -15.73 34.42
N LYS A 2 17.19 -14.53 35.01
CA LYS A 2 16.24 -13.40 34.84
C LYS A 2 16.41 -12.63 33.51
N ILE A 3 17.60 -12.62 32.94
CA ILE A 3 17.92 -11.82 31.73
C ILE A 3 17.30 -12.44 30.46
N LEU A 4 17.26 -13.78 30.34
CA LEU A 4 16.61 -14.46 29.21
C LEU A 4 15.09 -14.24 29.19
N PHE A 5 14.44 -14.14 30.35
CA PHE A 5 13.00 -13.89 30.43
C PHE A 5 12.62 -12.47 29.93
N ASN A 6 13.46 -11.47 30.20
CA ASN A 6 13.24 -10.10 29.73
C ASN A 6 13.42 -9.96 28.20
N LEU A 7 14.28 -10.77 27.58
CA LEU A 7 14.48 -10.72 26.12
C LEU A 7 13.28 -11.29 25.36
N VAL A 8 12.66 -12.35 25.88
CA VAL A 8 11.45 -12.98 25.30
C VAL A 8 10.21 -12.09 25.46
N LEU A 9 10.12 -11.33 26.56
CA LEU A 9 9.06 -10.33 26.70
C LEU A 9 9.20 -9.18 25.68
N LEU A 10 10.43 -8.75 25.38
CA LEU A 10 10.66 -7.67 24.42
C LEU A 10 10.30 -8.06 22.98
N SER A 11 10.54 -9.33 22.58
CA SER A 11 10.18 -9.83 21.25
C SER A 11 8.68 -10.06 21.07
N ALA A 12 7.94 -10.37 22.15
CA ALA A 12 6.48 -10.54 22.09
C ALA A 12 5.73 -9.22 21.89
N ILE A 13 6.29 -8.08 22.31
CA ILE A 13 5.63 -6.76 22.21
C ILE A 13 5.70 -6.21 20.78
N LEU A 14 6.70 -6.59 19.97
CA LEU A 14 6.84 -6.13 18.58
C LEU A 14 5.89 -6.83 17.59
N CYS A 15 5.26 -7.94 17.97
CA CYS A 15 4.35 -8.68 17.10
C CYS A 15 2.93 -8.11 17.04
N PHE A 16 2.62 -7.10 17.85
CA PHE A 16 1.33 -6.40 17.84
C PHE A 16 1.43 -5.01 17.19
N ASN A 17 2.17 -4.89 16.09
CA ASN A 17 1.82 -3.86 15.11
C ASN A 17 0.53 -4.31 14.44
N SER A 18 -0.56 -3.86 15.06
CA SER A 18 -1.93 -4.00 14.63
C SER A 18 -2.00 -3.72 13.13
N ARG A 19 -2.56 -4.66 12.37
CA ARG A 19 -2.88 -4.49 10.96
C ARG A 19 -3.87 -3.33 10.85
N ALA A 20 -3.36 -2.11 10.75
CA ALA A 20 -4.15 -0.92 10.49
C ALA A 20 -4.85 -1.13 9.15
N ASN A 21 -6.18 -1.27 9.17
CA ASN A 21 -7.11 -1.29 8.03
C ASN A 21 -6.45 -1.60 6.68
N ALA A 22 -5.78 -2.75 6.59
CA ALA A 22 -5.13 -3.18 5.37
C ALA A 22 -6.14 -4.03 4.62
N GLN A 23 -6.39 -3.70 3.36
CA GLN A 23 -7.14 -4.55 2.46
C GLN A 23 -6.60 -5.97 2.47
N ASN A 24 -7.49 -6.94 2.22
CA ASN A 24 -7.04 -8.30 2.04
C ASN A 24 -6.11 -8.39 0.80
N LEU A 25 -5.21 -9.37 0.81
CA LEU A 25 -4.20 -9.55 -0.24
C LEU A 25 -4.83 -9.71 -1.64
N ALA A 26 -5.98 -10.38 -1.73
CA ALA A 26 -6.64 -10.64 -3.00
C ALA A 26 -7.14 -9.34 -3.65
N GLU A 27 -7.75 -8.45 -2.86
CA GLU A 27 -8.21 -7.14 -3.33
C GLU A 27 -7.03 -6.27 -3.77
N ARG A 28 -5.92 -6.34 -3.04
CA ARG A 28 -4.70 -5.63 -3.42
C ARG A 28 -4.13 -6.11 -4.76
N ASN A 29 -4.03 -7.42 -4.95
CA ASN A 29 -3.54 -7.99 -6.21
C ASN A 29 -4.46 -7.66 -7.39
N LYS A 30 -5.77 -7.66 -7.14
CA LYS A 30 -6.77 -7.20 -8.10
C LYS A 30 -6.57 -5.73 -8.48
N GLN A 31 -6.40 -4.83 -7.51
CA GLN A 31 -6.12 -3.41 -7.78
C GLN A 31 -4.82 -3.19 -8.55
N ILE A 32 -3.75 -3.93 -8.21
CA ILE A 32 -2.48 -3.87 -8.97
C ILE A 32 -2.72 -4.25 -10.43
N THR A 33 -3.49 -5.31 -10.67
CA THR A 33 -3.82 -5.78 -12.02
C THR A 33 -4.65 -4.74 -12.78
N GLU A 34 -5.71 -4.21 -12.16
CA GLU A 34 -6.58 -3.19 -12.77
C GLU A 34 -5.82 -1.91 -13.11
N ILE A 35 -4.93 -1.44 -12.22
CA ILE A 35 -4.09 -0.27 -12.48
C ILE A 35 -3.13 -0.55 -13.63
N ALA A 36 -2.51 -1.72 -13.67
CA ALA A 36 -1.62 -2.12 -14.76
C ALA A 36 -2.35 -2.16 -16.11
N ASP A 37 -3.59 -2.67 -16.14
CA ASP A 37 -4.41 -2.71 -17.34
C ASP A 37 -4.81 -1.32 -17.82
N LYS A 38 -5.26 -0.45 -16.90
CA LYS A 38 -5.59 0.95 -17.22
C LYS A 38 -4.39 1.75 -17.71
N ILE A 39 -3.20 1.51 -17.16
CA ILE A 39 -1.96 2.12 -17.67
C ILE A 39 -1.74 1.67 -19.12
N ASN A 40 -1.84 0.37 -19.39
CA ASN A 40 -1.61 -0.17 -20.74
C ASN A 40 -2.64 0.32 -21.76
N GLU A 41 -3.88 0.58 -21.32
CA GLU A 41 -4.97 1.01 -22.19
C GLU A 41 -4.97 2.53 -22.45
N TYR A 42 -4.70 3.35 -21.43
CA TYR A 42 -4.97 4.79 -21.49
C TYR A 42 -3.73 5.68 -21.41
N TYR A 43 -2.56 5.16 -21.04
CA TYR A 43 -1.37 5.99 -20.93
C TYR A 43 -0.80 6.36 -22.31
N ILE A 44 -0.57 7.65 -22.53
CA ILE A 44 -0.25 8.24 -23.84
C ILE A 44 1.05 7.72 -24.48
N PHE A 45 1.98 7.20 -23.68
CA PHE A 45 3.25 6.65 -24.17
C PHE A 45 3.18 5.13 -24.21
N GLU A 46 2.63 4.56 -25.29
CA GLU A 46 2.31 3.13 -25.42
C GLU A 46 3.47 2.18 -25.04
N ASN A 47 4.70 2.49 -25.46
CA ASN A 47 5.85 1.64 -25.12
C ASN A 47 6.14 1.65 -23.62
N VAL A 48 6.05 2.82 -22.97
CA VAL A 48 6.20 2.93 -21.51
C VAL A 48 5.04 2.23 -20.82
N ALA A 49 3.81 2.41 -21.33
CA ALA A 49 2.60 1.79 -20.81
C ALA A 49 2.71 0.25 -20.77
N SER A 50 3.13 -0.36 -21.88
CA SER A 50 3.27 -1.80 -22.00
C SER A 50 4.35 -2.36 -21.07
N GLN A 51 5.49 -1.69 -20.99
CA GLN A 51 6.59 -2.11 -20.11
C GLN A 51 6.22 -1.96 -18.63
N LEU A 52 5.66 -0.80 -18.26
CA LEU A 52 5.25 -0.50 -16.88
C LEU A 52 4.13 -1.43 -16.42
N SER A 53 3.14 -1.71 -17.27
CA SER A 53 2.05 -2.65 -16.97
C SER A 53 2.57 -4.05 -16.67
N LYS A 54 3.45 -4.60 -17.53
CA LYS A 54 4.07 -5.91 -17.30
C LYS A 54 4.88 -5.94 -16.01
N LYS A 55 5.68 -4.90 -15.77
CA LYS A 55 6.51 -4.80 -14.57
C LYS A 55 5.66 -4.74 -13.31
N LEU A 56 4.63 -3.90 -13.30
CA LEU A 56 3.71 -3.77 -12.18
C LEU A 56 3.02 -5.10 -11.83
N LYS A 57 2.56 -5.86 -12.83
CA LYS A 57 1.98 -7.20 -12.60
C LYS A 57 2.97 -8.18 -11.96
N SER A 58 4.24 -8.13 -12.35
CA SER A 58 5.28 -8.99 -11.76
C SER A 58 5.53 -8.71 -10.27
N GLU A 59 5.20 -7.52 -9.78
CA GLU A 59 5.35 -7.18 -8.36
C GLU A 59 4.41 -7.98 -7.44
N ILE A 60 3.34 -8.58 -7.99
CA ILE A 60 2.46 -9.50 -7.26
C ILE A 60 3.24 -10.76 -6.86
N GLU A 61 4.01 -11.33 -7.77
CA GLU A 61 4.83 -12.53 -7.50
C GLU A 61 5.99 -12.21 -6.56
N LEU A 62 6.53 -10.98 -6.66
CA LEU A 62 7.59 -10.48 -5.80
C LEU A 62 7.11 -10.04 -4.41
N LYS A 63 5.78 -10.01 -4.18
CA LYS A 63 5.16 -9.63 -2.90
C LYS A 63 5.56 -8.24 -2.41
N THR A 64 5.85 -7.33 -3.35
CA THR A 64 6.40 -6.00 -3.06
C THR A 64 5.47 -5.15 -2.19
N PHE A 65 4.17 -5.41 -2.24
CA PHE A 65 3.13 -4.59 -1.60
C PHE A 65 2.32 -5.32 -0.52
N ASP A 66 2.68 -6.55 -0.15
CA ASP A 66 1.86 -7.42 0.72
C ASP A 66 1.66 -6.88 2.15
N ASN A 67 2.67 -6.20 2.68
CA ASN A 67 2.75 -5.85 4.11
C ASN A 67 2.70 -4.33 4.34
N LEU A 68 1.80 -3.63 3.64
CA LEU A 68 1.61 -2.18 3.78
C LEU A 68 0.18 -1.88 4.22
N SER A 69 -0.02 -0.90 5.11
CA SER A 69 -1.34 -0.30 5.30
C SER A 69 -1.86 0.31 3.98
N ASP A 70 -3.16 0.57 3.86
CA ASP A 70 -3.72 1.08 2.61
C ASP A 70 -3.14 2.45 2.20
N ALA A 71 -2.85 3.32 3.17
CA ALA A 71 -2.19 4.60 2.93
C ALA A 71 -0.74 4.42 2.45
N GLU A 72 0.01 3.50 3.09
CA GLU A 72 1.38 3.17 2.68
C GLU A 72 1.42 2.51 1.29
N PHE A 73 0.43 1.67 0.98
CA PHE A 73 0.27 1.04 -0.32
C PHE A 73 0.10 2.08 -1.43
N ALA A 74 -0.85 3.01 -1.28
CA ALA A 74 -1.07 4.07 -2.26
C ALA A 74 0.20 4.91 -2.48
N LYS A 75 0.90 5.27 -1.40
CA LYS A 75 2.16 6.02 -1.46
C LYS A 75 3.27 5.22 -2.16
N ALA A 76 3.48 3.96 -1.77
CA ALA A 76 4.50 3.09 -2.34
C ALA A 76 4.24 2.84 -3.83
N LEU A 77 2.98 2.59 -4.20
CA LEU A 77 2.58 2.40 -5.59
C LEU A 77 2.80 3.67 -6.43
N SER A 78 2.49 4.86 -5.90
CA SER A 78 2.80 6.13 -6.56
C SER A 78 4.30 6.27 -6.85
N ILE A 79 5.15 6.02 -5.84
CA ILE A 79 6.61 6.07 -5.99
C ILE A 79 7.09 5.06 -7.03
N TYR A 80 6.54 3.84 -6.99
CA TYR A 80 6.87 2.79 -7.93
C TYR A 80 6.54 3.19 -9.38
N LEU A 81 5.33 3.69 -9.61
CA LEU A 81 4.86 4.10 -10.94
C LEU A 81 5.69 5.27 -11.47
N THR A 82 5.95 6.28 -10.66
CA THR A 82 6.76 7.44 -11.06
C THR A 82 8.19 7.03 -11.42
N LYS A 83 8.82 6.18 -10.59
CA LYS A 83 10.19 5.71 -10.84
C LYS A 83 10.30 4.84 -12.10
N ASN A 84 9.35 3.93 -12.32
CA ASN A 84 9.43 2.96 -13.41
C ASN A 84 8.83 3.46 -14.72
N GLY A 85 7.88 4.40 -14.65
CA GLY A 85 7.30 5.08 -15.80
C GLY A 85 8.07 6.34 -16.22
N ASN A 86 9.00 6.81 -15.38
CA ASN A 86 9.73 8.08 -15.55
C ASN A 86 8.79 9.27 -15.81
N ASP A 87 7.67 9.30 -15.09
CA ASP A 87 6.66 10.37 -15.18
C ASP A 87 6.16 10.74 -13.78
N LEU A 88 6.31 12.02 -13.42
CA LEU A 88 5.92 12.59 -12.14
C LEU A 88 4.39 12.70 -11.96
N HIS A 89 3.60 12.55 -13.03
CA HIS A 89 2.15 12.64 -12.98
C HIS A 89 1.47 11.36 -12.48
N PHE A 90 2.19 10.25 -12.36
CA PHE A 90 1.65 9.05 -11.71
C PHE A 90 1.41 9.30 -10.23
N ASN A 91 0.16 9.18 -9.81
CA ASN A 91 -0.25 9.38 -8.43
C ASN A 91 -1.45 8.48 -8.09
N VAL A 92 -1.34 7.76 -6.98
CA VAL A 92 -2.38 6.90 -6.43
C VAL A 92 -2.76 7.44 -5.06
N LEU A 93 -4.04 7.78 -4.89
CA LEU A 93 -4.56 8.38 -3.67
C LEU A 93 -5.35 7.36 -2.87
N TYR A 94 -4.99 7.20 -1.59
CA TYR A 94 -5.83 6.54 -0.62
C TYR A 94 -6.93 7.50 -0.15
N ARG A 95 -8.20 7.06 -0.23
CA ARG A 95 -9.36 7.80 0.26
C ARG A 95 -10.12 6.90 1.23
N PRO A 96 -9.97 7.07 2.56
CA PRO A 96 -10.78 6.33 3.52
C PRO A 96 -12.26 6.69 3.35
N SER A 97 -13.15 5.75 3.64
CA SER A 97 -14.58 6.05 3.69
C SER A 97 -14.88 6.91 4.93
N GLN A 98 -15.89 7.79 4.89
CA GLN A 98 -16.23 8.65 6.03
C GLN A 98 -16.58 7.88 7.31
N GLU A 99 -16.88 6.58 7.22
CA GLU A 99 -17.13 5.73 8.39
C GLU A 99 -15.85 5.39 9.18
N ASP A 100 -14.68 5.43 8.53
CA ASP A 100 -13.37 5.18 9.14
C ASP A 100 -12.80 6.40 9.89
N GLU A 101 -13.40 7.58 9.71
CA GLU A 101 -12.98 8.87 10.29
C GLU A 101 -13.78 9.29 11.54
N LYS A 102 -14.48 8.39 12.22
CA LYS A 102 -15.04 8.71 13.56
C LYS A 102 -13.92 8.82 14.60
N LYS A 103 -13.14 9.91 14.55
CA LYS A 103 -12.50 10.46 15.75
C LYS A 103 -13.63 10.94 16.65
N PRO A 104 -13.69 10.56 17.94
CA PRO A 104 -14.56 11.23 18.87
C PRO A 104 -14.09 12.68 18.95
N VAL A 105 -14.84 13.60 18.35
CA VAL A 105 -14.72 15.02 18.66
C VAL A 105 -15.22 15.15 20.09
N ASP A 106 -14.29 15.32 21.03
CA ASP A 106 -14.62 15.64 22.41
C ASP A 106 -15.15 17.07 22.44
N GLU A 107 -16.46 17.23 22.26
CA GLU A 107 -17.18 18.52 22.28
C GLU A 107 -17.22 19.18 23.68
N LYS A 108 -16.32 18.83 24.61
CA LYS A 108 -16.30 19.37 25.97
C LYS A 108 -15.01 20.09 26.32
N LYS A 109 -14.62 21.11 25.53
CA LYS A 109 -13.76 22.21 26.00
C LYS A 109 -14.07 23.52 25.27
N TYR A 110 -15.24 24.08 25.53
CA TYR A 110 -15.47 25.54 25.48
C TYR A 110 -16.38 25.93 26.64
#